data_AF-A0A3T0Y707-F1
#
_entry.id   AF-A0A3T0Y707-F1
#
_cell.length_a   1.000
_cell.length_b   1.000
_cell.length_c   1.000
_cell.angle_alpha   90.00
_cell.angle_beta   90.00
_cell.angle_gamma   90.00
#
_symmetry.space_group_name_H-M   'P 1'
#
loop_
_entity.id
_entity.type
_entity.pdbx_description
1 polymer ?
#
loop_
_entity_poly.entity_id
_entity_poly.type
_entity_poly.pdbx_seq_one_letter_code
_entity_poly.pdbx_strand_id
1 'polypeptide(L)'
;MARFGAGDVERLMNDAGIVRNRQKIEATISNATALLALPHGTTLGSLLEAHRPVQETVPATLADVPAITPESTALARELRGFGFRFVGPTTAYAMLQATGYVDDHLRDCWVRAEAGPALRPSPPAPAADSSPAVSLPTVP
;
A
#
# COMPACT_ATOMS: atom_id res chain seq x y z
N MET A 1 -2.24 1.97 -16.69
CA MET A 1 -2.30 0.49 -16.64
C MET A 1 -3.73 -0.04 -16.66
N ALA A 2 -4.68 0.49 -15.88
CA ALA A 2 -6.05 -0.04 -15.82
C ALA A 2 -6.80 -0.16 -17.16
N ARG A 3 -6.38 0.59 -18.20
CA ARG A 3 -6.95 0.51 -19.56
C ARG A 3 -6.32 -0.55 -20.45
N PHE A 4 -5.29 -1.26 -19.99
CA PHE A 4 -4.60 -2.27 -20.79
C PHE A 4 -5.49 -3.48 -21.03
N GLY A 5 -5.54 -3.95 -22.27
CA GLY A 5 -6.35 -5.09 -22.70
C GLY A 5 -5.52 -6.31 -23.10
N ALA A 6 -6.16 -7.31 -23.71
CA ALA A 6 -5.49 -8.54 -24.16
C ALA A 6 -4.29 -8.27 -25.10
N GLY A 7 -4.42 -7.31 -26.02
CA GLY A 7 -3.34 -6.92 -26.92
C GLY A 7 -2.11 -6.36 -26.18
N ASP A 8 -2.31 -5.64 -25.07
CA ASP A 8 -1.20 -5.18 -24.23
C ASP A 8 -0.53 -6.33 -23.49
N VAL A 9 -1.30 -7.32 -23.03
CA VAL A 9 -0.73 -8.51 -22.39
C VAL A 9 0.16 -9.28 -23.37
N GLU A 10 -0.29 -9.52 -24.60
CA GLU A 10 0.54 -10.19 -25.61
C GLU A 10 1.80 -9.39 -25.97
N ARG A 11 1.66 -8.06 -26.08
CA ARG A 11 2.82 -7.17 -26.29
C ARG A 11 3.82 -7.31 -25.14
N LEU A 12 3.37 -7.25 -23.88
CA LEU A 12 4.21 -7.34 -22.69
C LEU A 12 4.84 -8.73 -22.51
N MET A 13 4.20 -9.80 -22.97
CA MET A 13 4.79 -11.15 -22.98
C MET A 13 6.02 -11.26 -23.89
N ASN A 14 6.23 -10.30 -24.79
CA ASN A 14 7.40 -10.21 -25.67
C ASN A 14 8.41 -9.15 -25.22
N ASP A 15 8.16 -8.44 -24.11
CA ASP A 15 9.03 -7.41 -23.58
C ASP A 15 10.14 -8.02 -22.70
N ALA A 16 11.40 -7.90 -23.13
CA ALA A 16 12.57 -8.41 -22.41
C ALA A 16 12.99 -7.53 -21.22
N GLY A 17 12.43 -6.32 -21.08
CA GLY A 17 12.67 -5.42 -19.96
C GLY A 17 11.93 -5.81 -18.67
N ILE A 18 11.03 -6.80 -18.72
CA ILE A 18 10.23 -7.23 -17.58
C ILE A 18 10.27 -8.75 -17.36
N VAL A 19 9.79 -9.18 -16.19
CA VAL A 19 9.52 -10.60 -15.93
C VAL A 19 8.29 -11.04 -16.73
N ARG A 20 8.51 -11.80 -17.81
CA ARG A 20 7.49 -12.32 -18.75
C ARG A 20 6.61 -13.43 -18.16
N ASN A 21 5.87 -13.10 -17.11
CA ASN A 21 4.90 -13.97 -16.48
C ASN A 21 3.50 -13.40 -16.67
N ARG A 22 2.67 -14.10 -17.47
CA ARG A 22 1.31 -13.68 -17.83
C ARG A 22 0.45 -13.35 -16.61
N GLN A 23 0.47 -14.19 -15.58
CA GLN A 23 -0.36 -13.99 -14.39
C GLN A 23 0.05 -12.74 -13.61
N LYS A 24 1.35 -12.44 -13.53
CA LYS A 24 1.86 -11.20 -12.90
C LYS A 24 1.45 -9.95 -13.69
N ILE A 25 1.54 -10.00 -15.03
CA ILE A 25 1.12 -8.89 -15.90
C ILE A 25 -0.37 -8.61 -15.72
N GLU A 26 -1.21 -9.64 -15.81
CA GLU A 26 -2.65 -9.52 -15.60
C GLU A 26 -2.99 -9.02 -14.19
N ALA A 27 -2.25 -9.46 -13.17
CA ALA A 27 -2.40 -8.98 -11.82
C ALA A 27 -2.08 -7.49 -11.69
N THR A 28 -1.02 -6.99 -12.33
CA THR A 28 -0.70 -5.55 -12.35
C THR A 28 -1.83 -4.73 -12.96
N ILE A 29 -2.45 -5.22 -14.05
CA ILE A 29 -3.61 -4.56 -14.67
C ILE A 29 -4.81 -4.59 -13.71
N SER A 30 -5.13 -5.75 -13.14
CA SER A 30 -6.20 -5.94 -12.15
C SER A 30 -6.03 -5.03 -10.94
N ASN A 31 -4.80 -4.92 -10.42
CA ASN A 31 -4.48 -4.10 -9.26
C ASN A 31 -4.64 -2.60 -9.57
N ALA A 32 -4.28 -2.16 -10.78
CA ALA A 32 -4.51 -0.79 -11.21
C ALA A 32 -6.01 -0.47 -11.30
N THR A 33 -6.84 -1.41 -11.77
CA THR A 33 -8.29 -1.27 -11.79
C THR A 33 -8.88 -1.27 -10.38
N ALA A 34 -8.45 -2.19 -9.52
CA ALA A 34 -8.87 -2.27 -8.12
C ALA A 34 -8.56 -0.98 -7.35
N LEU A 35 -7.38 -0.38 -7.58
CA LEU A 35 -6.97 0.88 -6.97
C LEU A 35 -7.91 2.04 -7.36
N LEU A 36 -8.32 2.12 -8.64
CA LEU A 36 -9.26 3.13 -9.11
C LEU A 36 -10.70 2.89 -8.65
N ALA A 37 -11.03 1.65 -8.30
CA ALA A 37 -12.35 1.24 -7.83
C ALA A 37 -12.49 1.29 -6.29
N LEU A 38 -11.47 1.76 -5.57
CA LEU A 38 -11.57 1.92 -4.12
C LEU A 38 -12.73 2.85 -3.75
N PRO A 39 -13.45 2.58 -2.64
CA PRO A 39 -14.52 3.44 -2.18
C PRO A 39 -14.05 4.88 -1.96
N HIS A 40 -14.96 5.84 -2.12
CA HIS A 40 -14.66 7.24 -1.87
C HIS A 40 -14.13 7.44 -0.44
N GLY A 41 -13.01 8.13 -0.29
CA GLY A 41 -12.33 8.34 0.99
C GLY A 41 -11.34 7.24 1.38
N THR A 42 -11.34 6.10 0.68
CA THR A 42 -10.34 5.04 0.85
C THR A 42 -9.21 5.22 -0.14
N THR A 43 -7.97 5.23 0.36
CA THR A 43 -6.76 5.25 -0.46
C THR A 43 -5.90 4.04 -0.12
N LEU A 44 -4.95 3.67 -1.00
CA LEU A 44 -3.98 2.64 -0.64
C LEU A 44 -3.21 3.01 0.62
N GLY A 45 -2.79 4.27 0.76
CA GLY A 45 -2.07 4.75 1.95
C GLY A 45 -2.88 4.64 3.24
N SER A 46 -4.20 4.91 3.20
CA SER A 46 -5.06 4.74 4.38
C SER A 46 -5.24 3.26 4.75
N LEU A 47 -5.28 2.35 3.77
CA LEU A 47 -5.32 0.91 4.03
C LEU A 47 -4.02 0.42 4.68
N LEU A 48 -2.87 0.90 4.19
CA LEU A 48 -1.56 0.59 4.78
C LEU A 48 -1.44 1.13 6.20
N GLU A 49 -1.86 2.37 6.44
CA GLU A 49 -1.81 2.98 7.79
C GLU A 49 -2.71 2.23 8.78
N ALA A 50 -3.93 1.86 8.37
CA ALA A 50 -4.85 1.09 9.21
C ALA A 50 -4.30 -0.29 9.61
N HIS A 51 -3.32 -0.81 8.87
CA HIS A 51 -2.66 -2.08 9.12
C HIS A 51 -1.18 -1.93 9.52
N ARG A 52 -0.78 -0.74 9.99
CA ARG A 52 0.57 -0.50 10.51
C ARG A 52 0.78 -1.35 11.78
N PRO A 53 1.74 -2.28 11.80
CA PRO A 53 2.08 -3.05 12.99
C PRO A 53 2.64 -2.14 14.09
N VAL A 54 2.40 -2.50 15.35
CA VAL A 54 3.10 -1.88 16.48
C VAL A 54 4.46 -2.55 16.61
N GLN A 55 5.53 -1.82 16.34
CA GLN A 55 6.90 -2.33 16.45
C GLN A 55 7.44 -2.09 17.87
N GLU A 56 7.52 -3.15 18.67
CA GLU A 56 7.97 -3.06 20.08
C GLU A 56 9.49 -3.11 20.22
N THR A 57 10.18 -3.76 19.29
CA THR A 57 11.63 -3.98 19.37
C THR A 57 12.32 -3.69 18.05
N VAL A 58 13.62 -3.40 18.14
CA VAL A 58 14.49 -3.20 16.98
C VAL A 58 15.21 -4.50 16.69
N PRO A 59 15.07 -5.09 15.49
CA PRO A 59 15.77 -6.32 15.09
C PRO A 59 17.29 -6.17 15.27
N ALA A 60 17.94 -7.14 15.90
CA ALA A 60 19.41 -7.17 15.97
C ALA A 60 19.99 -7.90 14.75
N THR A 61 19.25 -8.88 14.23
CA THR A 61 19.63 -9.74 13.11
C THR A 61 18.47 -9.93 12.14
N LEU A 62 18.75 -10.40 10.93
CA LEU A 62 17.71 -10.72 9.95
C LEU A 62 16.78 -11.85 10.42
N ALA A 63 17.23 -12.71 11.35
CA ALA A 63 16.38 -13.76 11.91
C ALA A 63 15.30 -13.20 12.85
N ASP A 64 15.49 -12.00 13.37
CA ASP A 64 14.51 -11.31 14.22
C ASP A 64 13.40 -10.63 13.40
N VAL A 65 13.60 -10.49 12.08
CA VAL A 65 12.61 -9.88 11.17
C VAL A 65 11.58 -10.94 10.78
N PRO A 66 10.29 -10.75 11.11
CA PRO A 66 9.28 -11.74 10.78
C PRO A 66 9.00 -11.77 9.27
N ALA A 67 8.63 -12.94 8.74
CA ALA A 67 8.23 -13.06 7.35
C ALA A 67 6.80 -12.55 7.09
N ILE A 68 5.95 -12.57 8.13
CA ILE A 68 4.55 -12.12 8.13
C ILE A 68 4.18 -11.62 9.53
N THR A 69 3.15 -10.77 9.64
CA THR A 69 2.53 -10.39 10.91
C THR A 69 1.01 -10.63 10.87
N PRO A 70 0.31 -10.59 12.01
CA PRO A 70 -1.15 -10.58 12.02
C PRO A 70 -1.74 -9.46 11.16
N GLU A 71 -1.16 -8.26 11.21
CA GLU A 71 -1.59 -7.10 10.44
C GLU A 71 -1.35 -7.29 8.96
N SER A 72 -0.20 -7.85 8.55
CA SER A 72 0.07 -8.13 7.13
C SER A 72 -0.88 -9.18 6.56
N THR A 73 -1.31 -10.14 7.39
CA THR A 73 -2.33 -11.14 7.04
C THR A 73 -3.70 -10.50 6.86
N ALA A 74 -4.08 -9.58 7.76
CA ALA A 74 -5.31 -8.82 7.67
C ALA A 74 -5.33 -7.90 6.44
N LEU A 75 -4.24 -7.17 6.18
CA LEU A 75 -4.06 -6.31 5.01
C LEU A 75 -4.18 -7.11 3.72
N ALA A 76 -3.52 -8.27 3.62
CA ALA A 76 -3.63 -9.16 2.47
C ALA A 76 -5.07 -9.64 2.24
N ARG A 77 -5.83 -9.91 3.30
CA ARG A 77 -7.24 -10.28 3.19
C ARG A 77 -8.08 -9.11 2.67
N GLU A 78 -7.88 -7.91 3.20
CA GLU A 78 -8.64 -6.72 2.81
C GLU A 78 -8.35 -6.31 1.35
N LEU A 79 -7.08 -6.25 0.96
CA LEU A 79 -6.69 -5.96 -0.42
C LEU A 79 -7.29 -6.97 -1.41
N ARG A 80 -7.30 -8.26 -1.08
CA ARG A 80 -8.00 -9.26 -1.91
C ARG A 80 -9.50 -9.01 -1.99
N GLY A 81 -10.12 -8.53 -0.90
CA GLY A 81 -11.51 -8.10 -0.88
C GLY A 81 -11.81 -6.97 -1.87
N PHE A 82 -10.85 -6.06 -2.08
CA PHE A 82 -10.93 -5.01 -3.10
C PHE A 82 -10.51 -5.45 -4.51
N GLY A 83 -10.20 -6.73 -4.72
CA GLY A 83 -9.85 -7.27 -6.04
C GLY A 83 -8.36 -7.17 -6.39
N PHE A 84 -7.49 -6.82 -5.45
CA PHE A 84 -6.05 -6.92 -5.66
C PHE A 84 -5.61 -8.40 -5.74
N ARG A 85 -4.64 -8.67 -6.61
CA ARG A 85 -4.07 -9.98 -6.90
C ARG A 85 -2.57 -9.97 -6.58
N PHE A 86 -2.01 -11.14 -6.30
CA PHE A 86 -0.61 -11.34 -5.90
C PHE A 86 -0.21 -10.64 -4.58
N VAL A 87 -1.19 -10.36 -3.72
CA VAL A 87 -1.02 -9.71 -2.41
C VAL A 87 -1.21 -10.72 -1.27
N GLY A 88 -0.30 -11.68 -1.14
CA GLY A 88 -0.26 -12.60 0.00
C GLY A 88 0.28 -11.92 1.28
N PRO A 89 0.15 -12.53 2.48
CA PRO A 89 0.62 -11.93 3.73
C PRO A 89 2.10 -11.51 3.74
N THR A 90 2.98 -12.30 3.10
CA THR A 90 4.40 -11.96 2.94
C THR A 90 4.60 -10.74 2.03
N THR A 91 3.90 -10.69 0.89
CA THR A 91 3.93 -9.52 0.00
C THR A 91 3.39 -8.27 0.69
N ALA A 92 2.32 -8.41 1.47
CA ALA A 92 1.74 -7.30 2.22
C ALA A 92 2.72 -6.78 3.29
N TYR A 93 3.42 -7.67 3.99
CA TYR A 93 4.44 -7.27 4.96
C TYR A 93 5.62 -6.57 4.29
N ALA A 94 6.13 -7.16 3.19
CA ALA A 94 7.18 -6.55 2.37
C ALA A 94 6.78 -5.16 1.84
N MET A 95 5.50 -4.96 1.50
CA MET A 95 5.00 -3.65 1.10
C MET A 95 5.04 -2.66 2.27
N LEU A 96 4.59 -3.06 3.47
CA LEU A 96 4.65 -2.19 4.66
C LEU A 96 6.09 -1.78 5.00
N GLN A 97 7.05 -2.71 4.90
CA GLN A 97 8.48 -2.43 5.05
C GLN A 97 8.98 -1.45 3.97
N ALA A 98 8.75 -1.78 2.70
CA ALA A 98 9.27 -1.00 1.56
C ALA A 98 8.68 0.43 1.48
N THR A 99 7.49 0.63 2.06
CA THR A 99 6.80 1.93 2.09
C THR A 99 6.99 2.69 3.41
N GLY A 100 7.78 2.15 4.35
CA GLY A 100 8.13 2.83 5.61
C GLY A 100 7.04 2.82 6.68
N TYR A 101 6.02 1.96 6.54
CA TYR A 101 5.06 1.70 7.62
C TYR A 101 5.67 0.83 8.72
N VAL A 102 6.66 0.01 8.36
CA VAL A 102 7.49 -0.81 9.25
C VAL A 102 8.96 -0.44 9.01
N ASP A 103 9.73 -0.26 10.09
CA ASP A 103 11.17 -0.02 10.04
C ASP A 103 11.93 -1.24 10.59
N ASP A 104 12.13 -2.22 9.71
CA ASP A 104 12.90 -3.45 10.02
C ASP A 104 14.40 -3.30 9.70
N HIS A 105 14.90 -2.07 9.54
CA HIS A 105 16.35 -1.88 9.54
C HIS A 105 16.94 -2.41 10.85
N LEU A 106 18.02 -3.18 10.73
CA LEU A 106 18.72 -3.72 11.90
C LEU A 106 19.22 -2.59 12.80
N ARG A 107 19.38 -2.90 14.09
CA ARG A 107 19.88 -1.97 15.12
C ARG A 107 21.11 -1.18 14.67
N ASP A 108 22.06 -1.86 14.02
CA ASP A 108 23.34 -1.29 13.61
C ASP A 108 23.34 -0.81 12.15
N CYS A 109 22.17 -0.72 11.51
CA CYS A 109 22.05 -0.21 10.15
C CYS A 109 22.25 1.31 10.13
N TRP A 110 23.20 1.77 9.32
CA TRP A 110 23.54 3.20 9.20
C TRP A 110 22.35 4.09 8.77
N VAL A 111 21.46 3.61 7.90
CA VAL A 111 20.24 4.32 7.47
C VAL A 111 19.31 4.60 8.66
N ARG A 112 19.28 3.68 9.64
CA ARG A 112 18.43 3.80 10.83
C ARG A 112 18.90 4.91 11.77
N ALA A 113 20.22 5.09 11.86
CA ALA A 113 20.79 6.15 12.69
C ALA A 113 20.45 7.55 12.15
N GLU A 114 20.31 7.69 10.82
CA GLU A 114 19.99 8.97 10.17
C GLU A 114 18.49 9.31 10.19
N ALA A 115 17.60 8.30 10.23
CA ALA A 115 16.16 8.48 10.10
C ALA A 115 15.47 9.10 11.35
N GLY A 116 16.14 9.17 12.49
CA GLY A 116 15.51 9.57 13.78
C GLY A 116 14.48 8.53 14.27
N PRO A 117 13.77 8.78 15.39
CA PRO A 117 12.69 7.89 15.81
C PRO A 117 11.63 7.83 14.70
N ALA A 118 11.15 6.62 14.38
CA ALA A 118 10.16 6.39 13.33
C ALA A 118 9.08 7.47 13.39
N LEU A 119 9.03 8.34 12.37
CA LEU A 119 8.04 9.40 12.29
C LEU A 119 6.67 8.72 12.38
N ARG A 120 5.96 8.93 13.49
CA ARG A 120 4.50 8.82 13.45
C ARG A 120 4.07 9.78 12.34
N PRO A 121 3.48 9.32 11.23
CA PRO A 121 2.99 10.27 10.24
C PRO A 121 2.01 11.20 10.95
N SER A 122 2.09 12.50 10.65
CA SER A 122 1.08 13.44 11.09
C SER A 122 -0.30 12.91 10.65
N PRO A 123 -1.34 13.07 11.49
CA PRO A 123 -2.69 12.70 11.07
C PRO A 123 -2.99 13.38 9.73
N PRO A 124 -3.75 12.72 8.84
CA PRO A 124 -4.10 13.32 7.56
C PRO A 124 -4.70 14.70 7.82
N ALA A 125 -4.29 15.70 7.04
CA ALA A 125 -4.92 17.01 7.08
C ALA A 125 -6.43 16.81 6.96
N PRO A 126 -7.26 17.50 7.78
CA PRO A 126 -8.70 17.36 7.68
C PRO A 126 -9.10 17.61 6.23
N ALA A 127 -9.96 16.75 5.69
CA ALA A 127 -10.50 16.94 4.35
C ALA A 127 -10.99 18.39 4.24
N ALA A 128 -10.50 19.12 3.23
CA ALA A 128 -10.98 20.46 2.96
C ALA A 128 -12.50 20.36 2.80
N ASP A 129 -13.23 21.03 3.70
CA ASP A 129 -14.69 21.06 3.67
C ASP A 129 -15.13 21.67 2.33
N SER A 130 -15.51 20.80 1.39
CA SER A 130 -16.07 21.19 0.10
C SER A 130 -17.59 21.29 0.17
N SER A 131 -18.16 21.58 1.34
CA SER A 131 -19.57 21.96 1.44
C SER A 131 -19.77 23.27 0.65
N PRO A 132 -20.65 23.29 -0.37
CA PRO A 132 -20.98 24.54 -1.03
C PRO A 132 -21.64 25.46 -0.01
N ALA A 133 -21.20 26.72 0.06
CA ALA A 133 -21.81 27.74 0.89
C ALA A 133 -23.33 27.78 0.62
N VAL A 134 -24.12 27.33 1.59
CA VAL A 134 -25.58 27.47 1.54
C VAL A 134 -25.88 28.96 1.54
N SER A 135 -26.25 29.49 0.38
CA SER A 135 -26.77 30.85 0.27
C SER A 135 -28.13 30.88 0.94
N LEU A 136 -28.19 31.49 2.13
CA LEU A 136 -29.45 31.76 2.82
C LEU A 136 -30.26 32.79 2.02
N PRO A 137 -31.57 32.58 1.83
CA PRO A 137 -32.41 33.56 1.15
C PRO A 137 -32.51 34.84 1.98
N THR A 138 -32.30 35.98 1.33
CA THR A 138 -32.60 37.29 1.89
C THR A 138 -34.12 37.41 2.02
N VAL A 139 -34.60 37.56 3.26
CA VAL A 139 -36.01 37.86 3.56
C VAL A 139 -36.26 39.35 3.22
N PRO A 140 -37.42 39.72 2.64
CA PRO A 140 -37.69 41.09 2.17
C PRO A 140 -37.72 42.15 3.28
#